data_AF-A0A7K9TZL5-F1
#
_entry.id   AF-A0A7K9TZL5-F1
#
_cell.length_a   1.000
_cell.length_b   1.000
_cell.length_c   1.000
_cell.angle_alpha   90.00
_cell.angle_beta   90.00
_cell.angle_gamma   90.00
#
_symmetry.space_group_name_H-M   'P 1'
#
loop_
_entity.id
_entity.type
_entity.pdbx_description
1 polymer ?
#
loop_
_entity_poly.entity_id
_entity_poly.type
_entity_poly.pdbx_seq_one_letter_code
_entity_poly.pdbx_strand_id
1 'polypeptide(L)'
;MRPFIPDQDIGYFETFLESIGIREGGILTDSFGRIKRSMSNTSASAVRSYDSWSLRSESESFNRMITDITHDIEALARDEEEEE
;
A
#
# COMPACT_ATOMS: atom_id res chain seq x y z
N MET A 1 -1.62 -1.61 3.98
CA MET A 1 -1.11 -0.27 4.31
C MET A 1 -1.56 0.20 5.67
N ARG A 2 -2.82 -0.04 6.06
CA ARG A 2 -3.35 0.40 7.36
C ARG A 2 -2.45 0.19 8.60
N PRO A 3 -1.72 -0.93 8.77
CA PRO A 3 -0.82 -1.12 9.92
C PRO A 3 0.42 -0.21 9.98
N PHE A 4 0.70 0.54 8.90
CA PHE A 4 1.85 1.44 8.80
C PHE A 4 1.45 2.92 8.78
N ILE A 5 0.17 3.21 9.05
CA ILE A 5 -0.36 4.57 9.10
C ILE A 5 -0.42 5.01 10.57
N PRO A 6 0.20 6.15 10.93
CA PRO A 6 0.11 6.72 12.28
C PRO A 6 -1.33 6.93 12.75
N ASP A 7 -1.55 6.82 14.06
CA ASP A 7 -2.87 6.90 14.68
C ASP A 7 -3.57 8.23 14.39
N GLN A 8 -2.81 9.32 14.38
CA GLN A 8 -3.27 10.66 14.02
C GLN A 8 -3.86 10.76 12.60
N ASP A 9 -3.36 9.95 11.66
CA ASP A 9 -3.69 10.02 10.24
C ASP A 9 -4.74 8.98 9.83
N ILE A 10 -5.15 8.10 10.74
CA ILE A 10 -6.13 7.03 10.49
C ILE A 10 -7.42 7.57 9.88
N GLY A 11 -8.01 8.60 10.49
CA GLY A 11 -9.30 9.11 10.05
C GLY A 11 -9.26 9.64 8.62
N TYR A 12 -8.18 10.34 8.26
CA TYR A 12 -7.94 10.82 6.91
C TYR A 12 -7.71 9.68 5.94
N PHE A 13 -6.91 8.68 6.33
CA PHE A 13 -6.63 7.51 5.53
C PHE A 13 -7.90 6.70 5.21
N GLU A 14 -8.75 6.42 6.19
CA GLU A 14 -10.01 5.70 5.98
C GLU A 14 -11.00 6.50 5.12
N THR A 15 -11.08 7.82 5.33
CA THR A 15 -11.91 8.70 4.50
C THR A 15 -11.43 8.71 3.04
N PHE A 16 -10.12 8.75 2.83
CA PHE A 16 -9.52 8.65 1.50
C PHE A 16 -9.87 7.32 0.84
N LEU A 17 -9.72 6.19 1.55
CA LEU A 17 -10.11 4.87 1.04
C LEU A 17 -11.58 4.83 0.65
N GLU A 18 -12.47 5.36 1.48
CA GLU A 18 -13.90 5.43 1.17
C GLU A 18 -14.17 6.27 -0.09
N SER A 19 -13.48 7.40 -0.25
CA SER A 19 -13.62 8.29 -1.42
C SER A 19 -13.25 7.63 -2.74
N ILE A 20 -12.32 6.66 -2.72
CA ILE A 20 -11.92 5.86 -3.88
C ILE A 20 -12.67 4.52 -3.95
N GLY A 21 -13.66 4.29 -3.07
CA GLY A 21 -14.55 3.15 -3.08
C GLY A 21 -14.02 1.88 -2.40
N ILE A 22 -13.03 2.02 -1.51
CA ILE A 22 -12.45 0.93 -0.71
C ILE A 22 -13.02 1.03 0.71
N ARG A 23 -13.61 -0.06 1.23
CA ARG A 23 -14.25 -0.11 2.56
C ARG A 23 -13.71 -1.26 3.39
N GLU A 24 -14.19 -1.41 4.62
CA GLU A 24 -13.92 -2.58 5.48
C GLU A 24 -14.30 -3.87 4.72
N GLY A 25 -13.29 -4.67 4.36
CA GLY A 25 -13.40 -5.81 3.43
C GLY A 25 -12.64 -5.67 2.11
N GLY A 26 -12.01 -4.51 1.85
CA GLY A 26 -11.16 -4.26 0.69
C GLY A 26 -11.95 -3.85 -0.56
N ILE A 27 -11.49 -4.29 -1.72
CA ILE A 27 -12.16 -4.01 -3.01
C ILE A 27 -13.48 -4.79 -3.04
N LEU A 28 -14.58 -4.13 -3.38
CA LEU A 28 -15.88 -4.78 -3.58
C LEU A 28 -15.82 -5.76 -4.77
N THR A 29 -15.50 -7.01 -4.48
CA THR A 29 -15.51 -8.12 -5.43
C THR A 29 -16.79 -8.92 -5.32
N ASP A 30 -17.24 -9.54 -6.41
CA ASP A 30 -18.26 -10.59 -6.31
C ASP A 30 -17.71 -11.82 -5.55
N SER A 31 -18.56 -12.83 -5.32
CA SER A 31 -18.15 -14.08 -4.67
C SER A 31 -17.10 -14.89 -5.45
N PHE A 32 -16.77 -14.48 -6.69
CA PHE A 32 -15.71 -15.05 -7.53
C PHE A 32 -14.44 -14.19 -7.54
N GLY A 33 -14.36 -13.15 -6.69
CA GLY A 33 -13.20 -12.26 -6.63
C GLY A 33 -13.11 -11.28 -7.81
N ARG A 34 -14.15 -11.18 -8.65
CA ARG A 34 -14.15 -10.25 -9.79
C ARG A 34 -14.56 -8.87 -9.34
N ILE A 35 -13.80 -7.87 -9.79
CA ILE A 35 -14.11 -6.46 -9.55
C ILE A 35 -15.37 -6.12 -10.35
N LYS A 36 -16.39 -5.57 -9.67
CA LYS A 36 -17.61 -5.11 -10.35
C LYS A 36 -17.25 -3.95 -11.28
N ARG A 37 -17.42 -4.13 -12.60
CA ARG A 37 -17.15 -3.14 -13.66
C ARG A 37 -17.80 -1.76 -13.46
N SER A 38 -18.73 -1.60 -12.53
CA SER A 38 -19.56 -0.41 -12.38
C SER A 38 -18.97 0.70 -11.51
N MET A 39 -17.77 0.54 -10.91
CA MET A 39 -17.29 1.51 -9.91
C MET A 39 -16.03 2.32 -10.24
N SER A 40 -15.33 2.17 -11.37
CA SER A 40 -14.33 3.18 -11.84
C SER A 40 -13.70 2.83 -13.18
N ASN A 41 -13.32 3.85 -13.96
CA ASN A 41 -12.36 3.77 -15.07
C ASN A 41 -10.92 3.48 -14.60
N THR A 42 -10.68 3.47 -13.29
CA THR A 42 -9.40 3.15 -12.65
C THR A 42 -9.08 1.68 -12.86
N SER A 43 -8.16 1.41 -13.77
CA SER A 43 -7.75 0.06 -14.15
C SER A 43 -6.99 -0.59 -12.99
N ALA A 44 -7.55 -1.63 -12.38
CA ALA A 44 -6.82 -2.50 -11.47
C ALA A 44 -5.96 -3.49 -12.29
N SER A 45 -4.87 -2.98 -12.85
CA SER A 45 -3.87 -3.80 -13.54
C SER A 45 -2.96 -4.43 -12.49
N ALA A 46 -3.13 -5.72 -12.20
CA ALA A 46 -2.10 -6.47 -11.49
C ALA A 46 -0.89 -6.59 -12.41
N VAL A 47 0.08 -5.68 -12.26
CA VAL A 47 1.35 -5.74 -13.00
C VAL A 47 2.10 -6.97 -12.53
N ARG A 48 1.90 -8.09 -13.23
CA ARG A 48 2.84 -9.20 -13.22
C ARG A 48 3.73 -9.04 -14.45
N SER A 49 4.72 -8.18 -14.31
CA SER A 49 5.81 -8.05 -15.26
C SER A 49 7.11 -8.32 -14.51
N TYR A 50 7.42 -9.60 -14.29
CA TYR A 50 8.78 -10.04 -14.00
C TYR A 50 9.39 -10.56 -15.30
N ASP A 51 9.63 -9.65 -16.24
CA ASP A 51 10.56 -9.95 -17.32
C ASP A 51 11.96 -9.57 -16.87
N SER A 52 12.69 -10.61 -16.47
CA SER A 52 14.10 -10.80 -16.82
C SER A 52 15.03 -9.59 -16.64
N TRP A 53 15.21 -9.12 -15.40
CA TRP A 53 16.36 -8.28 -15.06
C TRP A 53 17.38 -9.04 -14.19
N SER A 54 18.61 -8.55 -14.25
CA SER A 54 19.87 -9.25 -13.99
C SER A 54 20.02 -9.76 -12.54
N LEU A 55 19.89 -11.07 -12.37
CA LEU A 55 19.74 -11.85 -11.12
C LEU A 55 20.86 -11.76 -10.04
N ARG A 56 21.86 -10.87 -10.14
CA ARG A 56 22.87 -10.69 -9.08
C ARG A 56 23.13 -9.27 -8.62
N SER A 57 22.90 -8.26 -9.48
CA SER A 57 23.03 -6.84 -9.08
C SER A 57 21.72 -6.30 -8.50
N GLU A 58 20.58 -6.88 -8.85
CA GLU A 58 19.28 -6.40 -8.39
C GLU A 58 18.94 -6.81 -6.96
N SER A 59 19.49 -7.90 -6.44
CA SER A 59 19.22 -8.31 -5.06
C SER A 59 19.76 -7.30 -4.05
N GLU A 60 20.93 -6.72 -4.31
CA GLU A 60 21.51 -5.69 -3.44
C GLU A 60 20.72 -4.37 -3.52
N SER A 61 20.31 -3.95 -4.73
CA SER A 61 19.46 -2.76 -4.88
C SER A 61 18.05 -2.96 -4.32
N PHE A 62 17.49 -4.16 -4.45
CA PHE A 62 16.21 -4.52 -3.87
C PHE A 62 16.29 -4.53 -2.34
N ASN A 63 17.31 -5.18 -1.78
CA ASN A 63 17.51 -5.17 -0.33
C ASN A 63 17.71 -3.75 0.20
N ARG A 64 18.47 -2.90 -0.52
CA ARG A 64 18.62 -1.48 -0.17
C ARG A 64 17.28 -0.76 -0.17
N MET A 65 16.46 -0.96 -1.20
CA MET A 65 15.11 -0.39 -1.27
C MET A 65 14.24 -0.84 -0.10
N ILE A 66 14.30 -2.12 0.28
CA ILE A 66 13.55 -2.63 1.45
C ILE A 66 14.07 -1.99 2.75
N THR A 67 15.38 -1.81 2.90
CA THR A 67 15.96 -1.12 4.06
C THR A 67 15.50 0.33 4.13
N ASP A 68 15.54 1.05 3.01
CA ASP A 68 15.11 2.45 2.92
C ASP A 68 13.61 2.57 3.28
N ILE A 69 12.74 1.71 2.71
CA ILE A 69 11.30 1.66 3.06
C ILE A 69 11.07 1.33 4.54
N THR A 70 11.86 0.41 5.11
CA THR A 70 11.75 0.05 6.54
C THR A 70 12.05 1.26 7.41
N HIS A 71 13.11 2.00 7.08
CA HIS A 71 13.49 3.18 7.83
C HIS A 71 12.44 4.30 7.76
N ASP A 72 11.83 4.50 6.58
CA ASP A 72 10.75 5.47 6.42
C ASP A 72 9.52 5.10 7.27
N ILE A 73 9.17 3.82 7.35
CA ILE A 73 8.06 3.34 8.20
C ILE A 73 8.37 3.56 9.69
N GLU A 74 9.59 3.27 10.13
CA GLU A 74 10.01 3.52 11.52
C GLU A 74 9.97 5.00 11.88
N ALA A 75 10.34 5.89 10.95
CA ALA A 75 10.27 7.34 11.16
C ALA A 75 8.83 7.84 11.36
N LEU A 76 7.88 7.31 10.57
CA LEU A 76 6.45 7.66 10.71
C LEU A 76 5.87 7.29 12.08
N ALA A 77 6.36 6.23 12.72
CA ALA A 77 5.91 5.82 14.04
C ALA A 77 6.51 6.69 15.17
N ARG A 78 7.64 7.33 14.92
CA ARG A 78 8.39 8.07 15.94
C ARG A 78 7.83 9.47 16.21
N ASP A 79 7.15 10.06 15.24
CA ASP A 79 6.48 11.36 15.40
C ASP A 79 5.38 11.34 16.49
N GLU A 80 4.95 10.17 16.95
CA GLU A 80 3.99 10.00 18.06
C GLU A 80 4.65 10.00 19.45
N GLU A 81 5.96 9.76 19.56
CA GLU A 81 6.65 9.59 20.85
C GLU A 81 7.37 10.88 21.35
N GLU A 82 7.50 11.93 20.52
CA GLU A 82 8.22 13.16 20.88
C GLU A 82 7.32 14.29 21.45
N GLU A 83 6.02 14.04 21.68
CA GLU A 83 5.08 15.00 22.32
C GLU A 83 4.94 14.84 23.87
N GLU A 84 5.93 14.29 24.58
CA GLU A 84 5.96 14.25 26.07
C GLU A 84 7.05 15.11 26.72
#